data_AF-A0ABD2PAM5-F1
#
_entry.id   AF-A0ABD2PAM5-F1
#
_cell.length_a   1.000
_cell.length_b   1.000
_cell.length_c   1.000
_cell.angle_alpha   90.00
_cell.angle_beta   90.00
_cell.angle_gamma   90.00
#
_symmetry.space_group_name_H-M   'P 1'
#
loop_
_entity.id
_entity.type
_entity.pdbx_description
1 polymer ?
#
loop_
_entity_poly.entity_id
_entity_poly.type
_entity_poly.pdbx_seq_one_letter_code
_entity_poly.pdbx_strand_id
1 'polypeptide(L)'
;MWKFLFCFLFIRYGTGEKIIIIGAGSSGIAAASKLLSHNISDFRILEAEDRIGGRIHSIHLGSAYVDLGAQYVHGMKNNLAYELAHNFVIPGNELNYTWMYYNGKRRVDDNLLNTLWDLTPETYEDGGSNVSVGDAFLSRYNSTVFNQYKNDTQMLTFAKDFIRICECSILGLEGSFSWFKPIATSSFQDCDGPNTLSWNGLGYKTILDLLLKNFPNKTGYDITNNLSLNTTVTKIIMEENSVKVKCADDSEYNTEYVLWTPSLGVLKHDHKSIFQPKLSDERINAIENFGFDGVMKIVFEFPNNWWGEEKYFWFVWNEKDKDDVIKDVSFGPVKLSDICHIFRTTVRILSQISV
;
A
#
# COMPACT_ATOMS: atom_id res chain seq x y z
N MET A 1 28.42 -63.54 -32.12
CA MET A 1 27.16 -62.76 -32.21
C MET A 1 27.17 -61.75 -31.06
N TRP A 2 27.67 -60.54 -31.31
CA TRP A 2 27.76 -59.47 -30.29
C TRP A 2 26.42 -58.73 -30.26
N LYS A 3 25.70 -58.82 -29.13
CA LYS A 3 24.47 -58.05 -28.92
C LYS A 3 24.87 -56.67 -28.36
N PHE A 4 24.79 -55.64 -29.19
CA PHE A 4 24.80 -54.26 -28.71
C PHE A 4 23.43 -53.95 -28.10
N LEU A 5 23.43 -53.70 -26.79
CA LEU A 5 22.27 -53.18 -26.06
C LEU A 5 22.26 -51.66 -26.26
N PHE A 6 21.42 -51.15 -27.15
CA PHE A 6 21.17 -49.73 -27.27
C PHE A 6 20.29 -49.29 -26.09
N CYS A 7 20.91 -48.64 -25.11
CA CYS A 7 20.20 -47.95 -24.03
C CYS A 7 19.72 -46.60 -24.58
N PHE A 8 18.43 -46.48 -24.92
CA PHE A 8 17.82 -45.19 -25.23
C PHE A 8 17.62 -44.44 -23.92
N LEU A 9 18.55 -43.54 -23.61
CA LEU A 9 18.35 -42.53 -22.57
C LEU A 9 17.32 -41.53 -23.11
N PHE A 10 16.04 -41.72 -22.77
CA PHE A 10 15.04 -40.69 -22.94
C PHE A 10 15.34 -39.57 -21.94
N ILE A 11 16.15 -38.60 -22.34
CA ILE A 11 16.18 -37.30 -21.67
C ILE A 11 14.81 -36.68 -21.96
N ARG A 12 13.90 -36.77 -20.98
CA ARG A 12 12.77 -35.84 -20.93
C ARG A 12 13.38 -34.45 -20.76
N TYR A 13 13.59 -33.74 -21.86
CA TYR A 13 13.58 -32.29 -21.80
C TYR A 13 12.16 -31.93 -21.36
N GLY A 14 11.98 -31.64 -20.07
CA GLY A 14 10.74 -31.04 -19.59
C GLY A 14 10.55 -29.75 -20.36
N THR A 15 9.58 -29.72 -21.26
CA THR A 15 9.26 -28.55 -22.10
C THR A 15 8.27 -27.61 -21.38
N GLY A 16 8.22 -27.65 -20.05
CA GLY A 16 7.31 -26.86 -19.22
C GLY A 16 8.08 -26.06 -18.20
N GLU A 17 7.52 -24.92 -17.79
CA GLU A 17 8.18 -23.98 -16.90
C GLU A 17 8.45 -24.59 -15.52
N LYS A 18 9.70 -24.52 -15.05
CA LYS A 18 10.09 -25.06 -13.72
C LYS A 18 9.56 -24.27 -12.54
N ILE A 19 9.25 -22.99 -12.74
CA ILE A 19 8.81 -22.08 -11.68
C ILE A 19 7.60 -21.29 -12.18
N ILE A 20 6.51 -21.30 -11.41
CA ILE A 20 5.39 -20.39 -11.63
C ILE A 20 5.40 -19.31 -10.54
N ILE A 21 5.47 -18.05 -10.95
CA ILE A 21 5.31 -16.89 -10.08
C ILE A 21 3.86 -16.42 -10.25
N ILE A 22 3.09 -16.38 -9.17
CA ILE A 22 1.71 -15.89 -9.20
C ILE A 22 1.74 -14.43 -8.74
N GLY A 23 1.30 -13.51 -9.60
CA GLY A 23 1.33 -12.07 -9.39
C GLY A 23 2.59 -11.39 -9.94
N ALA A 24 2.39 -10.29 -10.66
CA ALA A 24 3.40 -9.40 -11.23
C ALA A 24 3.46 -8.06 -10.48
N GLY A 25 3.21 -8.07 -9.17
CA GLY A 25 3.52 -6.95 -8.27
C GLY A 25 5.03 -6.79 -8.02
N SER A 26 5.42 -5.85 -7.16
CA SER A 26 6.84 -5.62 -6.83
C SER A 26 7.59 -6.88 -6.38
N SER A 27 6.97 -7.72 -5.55
CA SER A 27 7.53 -8.99 -5.07
C SER A 27 7.74 -10.02 -6.20
N GLY A 28 6.73 -10.22 -7.05
CA GLY A 28 6.83 -11.12 -8.20
C GLY A 28 7.86 -10.66 -9.23
N ILE A 29 7.88 -9.37 -9.54
CA ILE A 29 8.86 -8.76 -10.46
C ILE A 29 10.29 -8.84 -9.88
N ALA A 30 10.46 -8.58 -8.58
CA ALA A 30 11.76 -8.74 -7.92
C ALA A 30 12.25 -10.19 -7.95
N ALA A 31 11.37 -11.16 -7.72
CA ALA A 31 11.70 -12.58 -7.83
C ALA A 31 12.13 -12.96 -9.24
N ALA A 32 11.36 -12.55 -10.26
CA ALA A 32 11.69 -12.78 -11.66
C ALA A 32 13.04 -12.15 -12.05
N SER A 33 13.29 -10.90 -11.66
CA SER A 33 14.57 -10.22 -11.86
C SER A 33 15.73 -10.99 -11.20
N LYS A 34 15.54 -11.50 -9.99
CA LYS A 34 16.55 -12.29 -9.28
C LYS A 34 16.83 -13.64 -9.95
N LEU A 35 15.82 -14.31 -10.50
CA LEU A 35 15.99 -15.54 -11.28
C LEU A 35 16.80 -15.26 -12.56
N LEU A 36 16.43 -14.21 -13.30
CA LEU A 36 17.14 -13.80 -14.52
C LEU A 36 18.58 -13.37 -14.23
N SER A 37 18.85 -12.73 -13.09
CA SER A 37 20.21 -12.39 -12.69
C SER A 37 21.11 -13.61 -12.42
N HIS A 38 20.52 -14.80 -12.25
CA HIS A 38 21.22 -16.09 -12.10
C HIS A 38 21.09 -16.97 -13.34
N ASN A 39 20.70 -16.41 -14.49
CA ASN A 39 20.46 -17.13 -15.74
C ASN A 39 19.38 -18.22 -15.64
N ILE A 40 18.43 -18.08 -14.73
CA ILE A 40 17.25 -18.95 -14.62
C ILE A 40 16.10 -18.26 -15.35
N SER A 41 15.81 -18.72 -16.57
CA SER A 41 14.72 -18.20 -17.42
C SER A 41 13.53 -19.16 -17.53
N ASP A 42 13.63 -20.32 -16.89
CA ASP A 42 12.65 -21.40 -16.92
C ASP A 42 11.52 -21.13 -15.89
N PHE A 43 10.81 -20.03 -16.10
CA PHE A 43 9.69 -19.61 -15.25
C PHE A 43 8.58 -18.93 -16.06
N ARG A 44 7.38 -18.84 -15.47
CA ARG A 44 6.30 -18.00 -15.97
C ARG A 44 5.62 -17.23 -14.84
N ILE A 45 5.30 -15.97 -15.11
CA ILE A 45 4.54 -15.07 -14.23
C ILE A 45 3.09 -15.10 -14.70
N LEU A 46 2.16 -15.43 -13.80
CA LEU A 46 0.72 -15.40 -14.03
C LEU A 46 0.13 -14.22 -13.25
N GLU A 47 -0.30 -13.19 -13.96
CA GLU A 47 -0.91 -11.98 -13.39
C GLU A 47 -2.40 -11.93 -13.73
N ALA A 48 -3.22 -11.70 -12.69
CA ALA A 48 -4.67 -11.71 -12.82
C ALA A 48 -5.19 -10.46 -13.54
N GLU A 49 -4.54 -9.31 -13.35
CA GLU A 49 -4.88 -8.06 -14.04
C GLU A 49 -4.31 -8.00 -15.46
N ASP A 50 -4.76 -7.01 -16.23
CA ASP A 50 -4.28 -6.67 -17.56
C ASP A 50 -2.98 -5.85 -17.55
N ARG A 51 -2.36 -5.70 -16.38
CA ARG A 51 -1.16 -4.90 -16.14
C ARG A 51 -0.29 -5.51 -15.05
N ILE A 52 0.99 -5.16 -15.07
CA ILE A 52 1.90 -5.42 -13.94
C ILE A 52 1.76 -4.34 -12.85
N GLY A 53 2.40 -4.59 -11.71
CA GLY A 53 2.62 -3.62 -10.64
C GLY A 53 1.69 -3.77 -9.44
N GLY A 54 0.50 -4.36 -9.61
CA GLY A 54 -0.45 -4.56 -8.52
C GLY A 54 -0.76 -3.24 -7.79
N ARG A 55 -0.40 -3.14 -6.50
CA ARG A 55 -0.56 -1.93 -5.66
C ARG A 55 0.39 -0.78 -6.00
N ILE A 56 1.30 -0.97 -6.96
CA ILE A 56 2.02 0.12 -7.61
C ILE A 56 1.24 0.45 -8.88
N HIS A 57 0.56 1.60 -8.87
CA HIS A 57 -0.24 2.04 -10.00
C HIS A 57 -0.09 3.55 -10.18
N SER A 58 0.66 3.92 -11.22
CA SER A 58 0.86 5.31 -11.63
C SER A 58 0.08 5.57 -12.91
N ILE A 59 -0.74 6.62 -12.93
CA ILE A 59 -1.46 7.08 -14.11
C ILE A 59 -0.84 8.37 -14.63
N HIS A 60 -0.90 8.60 -15.94
CA HIS A 60 -0.43 9.85 -16.52
C HIS A 60 -1.51 10.93 -16.39
N LEU A 61 -1.17 12.09 -15.84
CA LEU A 61 -2.07 13.24 -15.69
C LEU A 61 -1.29 14.53 -15.99
N GLY A 62 -1.70 15.27 -17.02
CA GLY A 62 -0.96 16.44 -17.47
C GLY A 62 0.43 16.08 -18.01
N SER A 63 1.49 16.63 -17.40
CA SER A 63 2.89 16.40 -17.76
C SER A 63 3.62 15.39 -16.86
N ALA A 64 2.93 14.79 -15.89
CA ALA A 64 3.55 13.94 -14.88
C ALA A 64 2.73 12.67 -14.60
N TYR A 65 3.33 11.76 -13.84
CA TYR A 65 2.62 10.62 -13.27
C TYR A 65 2.04 10.95 -11.89
N VAL A 66 0.82 10.49 -11.65
CA VAL A 66 0.17 10.49 -10.33
C VAL A 66 0.02 9.06 -9.84
N ASP A 67 0.44 8.81 -8.60
CA ASP A 67 0.41 7.49 -7.98
C ASP A 67 -0.90 7.23 -7.22
N LEU A 68 -1.76 6.38 -7.79
CA LEU A 68 -2.98 5.88 -7.15
C LEU A 68 -2.67 4.88 -6.03
N GLY A 69 -1.52 4.21 -6.11
CA GLY A 69 -1.02 3.28 -5.10
C GLY A 69 0.17 3.82 -4.30
N ALA A 70 1.23 3.02 -4.17
CA ALA A 70 2.49 3.44 -3.55
C ALA A 70 3.05 4.71 -4.23
N GLN A 71 3.62 5.64 -3.46
CA GLN A 71 4.00 6.97 -3.95
C GLN A 71 5.34 7.49 -3.44
N TYR A 72 5.73 7.15 -2.21
CA TYR A 72 6.93 7.70 -1.57
C TYR A 72 7.94 6.61 -1.26
N VAL A 73 9.22 6.96 -1.38
CA VAL A 73 10.30 6.18 -0.76
C VAL A 73 10.52 6.74 0.65
N HIS A 74 10.48 5.85 1.64
CA HIS A 74 10.56 6.21 3.06
C HIS A 74 11.97 5.97 3.60
N GLY A 75 12.75 7.03 3.81
CA GLY A 75 14.12 6.93 4.29
C GLY A 75 15.16 6.62 3.21
N MET A 76 16.41 6.96 3.52
CA MET A 76 17.59 6.88 2.66
C MET A 76 18.59 5.83 3.11
N LYS A 77 18.59 5.41 4.39
CA LYS A 77 19.52 4.40 4.89
C LYS A 77 18.85 3.05 5.00
N ASN A 78 19.55 1.99 4.61
CA ASN A 78 19.08 0.60 4.64
C ASN A 78 17.74 0.39 3.87
N ASN A 79 17.47 1.23 2.86
CA ASN A 79 16.26 1.15 2.05
C ASN A 79 16.63 0.79 0.60
N LEU A 80 16.30 -0.45 0.21
CA LEU A 80 16.56 -0.95 -1.15
C LEU A 80 15.87 -0.10 -2.24
N ALA A 81 14.68 0.44 -1.99
CA ALA A 81 14.02 1.31 -2.96
C ALA A 81 14.81 2.60 -3.17
N TYR A 82 15.40 3.16 -2.11
CA TYR A 82 16.31 4.31 -2.24
C TYR A 82 17.61 3.92 -2.94
N GLU A 83 18.24 2.80 -2.59
CA GLU A 83 19.47 2.31 -3.25
C GLU A 83 19.29 2.17 -4.78
N LEU A 84 18.10 1.74 -5.22
CA LEU A 84 17.79 1.65 -6.64
C LEU A 84 17.44 3.00 -7.28
N ALA A 85 16.78 3.89 -6.53
CA ALA A 85 16.13 5.06 -7.09
C ALA A 85 16.78 6.42 -6.73
N HIS A 86 17.88 6.45 -5.96
CA HIS A 86 18.42 7.70 -5.38
C HIS A 86 18.74 8.80 -6.40
N ASN A 87 19.05 8.46 -7.66
CA ASN A 87 19.29 9.42 -8.74
C ASN A 87 17.99 9.98 -9.38
N PHE A 88 16.84 9.42 -9.02
CA PHE A 88 15.54 9.67 -9.65
C PHE A 88 14.48 10.14 -8.65
N VAL A 89 14.82 10.15 -7.36
CA VAL A 89 13.96 10.67 -6.29
C VAL A 89 14.53 11.95 -5.72
N ILE A 90 13.64 12.85 -5.31
CA ILE A 90 13.96 14.11 -4.65
C ILE A 90 13.20 14.18 -3.32
N PRO A 91 13.72 14.88 -2.29
CA PRO A 91 12.94 15.19 -1.11
C PRO A 91 11.61 15.84 -1.50
N GLY A 92 10.51 15.24 -1.06
CA GLY A 92 9.19 15.87 -1.19
C GLY A 92 9.03 16.99 -0.18
N ASN A 93 7.92 17.71 -0.30
CA ASN A 93 7.57 18.74 0.69
C ASN A 93 7.30 18.08 2.05
N GLU A 94 7.89 18.64 3.11
CA GLU A 94 7.55 18.26 4.48
C GLU A 94 6.06 18.46 4.73
N LEU A 95 5.46 17.55 5.49
CA LEU A 95 4.07 17.68 5.89
C LEU A 95 3.94 18.89 6.80
N ASN A 96 3.40 19.98 6.26
CA ASN A 96 3.08 21.15 7.05
C ASN A 96 1.62 21.04 7.56
N TYR A 97 1.47 21.02 8.88
CA TYR A 97 0.17 20.92 9.56
C TYR A 97 -0.46 22.29 9.86
N THR A 98 0.18 23.41 9.49
CA THR A 98 -0.27 24.77 9.84
C THR A 98 -1.49 25.25 9.06
N TRP A 99 -1.82 24.64 7.91
CA TRP A 99 -2.99 24.99 7.12
C TRP A 99 -4.19 24.09 7.41
N MET A 100 -4.82 24.40 8.54
CA MET A 100 -6.01 23.71 9.01
C MET A 100 -7.23 24.62 9.05
N TYR A 101 -8.29 24.14 8.40
CA TYR A 101 -9.58 24.81 8.36
C TYR A 101 -10.54 24.11 9.31
N TYR A 102 -10.95 24.82 10.37
CA TYR A 102 -12.06 24.41 11.22
C TYR A 102 -13.36 25.06 10.74
N ASN A 103 -14.39 24.26 10.48
CA ASN A 103 -15.70 24.72 9.99
C ASN A 103 -15.59 25.68 8.79
N GLY A 104 -14.69 25.37 7.84
CA GLY A 104 -14.47 26.13 6.61
C GLY A 104 -14.06 27.61 6.78
N LYS A 105 -13.77 28.08 8.01
CA LYS A 105 -13.70 29.53 8.30
C LYS A 105 -12.52 29.96 9.15
N ARG A 106 -11.92 29.08 9.97
CA ARG A 106 -10.95 29.49 10.98
C ARG A 106 -9.63 28.72 10.88
N ARG A 107 -8.52 29.47 10.87
CA ARG A 107 -7.17 28.97 11.17
C ARG A 107 -7.08 28.66 12.66
N VAL A 108 -6.64 27.46 12.99
CA VAL A 108 -6.51 26.94 14.36
C VAL A 108 -5.26 27.52 15.03
N ASP A 109 -5.25 27.62 16.36
CA ASP A 109 -4.07 27.98 17.15
C ASP A 109 -2.96 26.93 17.04
N ASP A 110 -1.74 27.37 16.74
CA ASP A 110 -0.61 26.48 16.44
C ASP A 110 -0.15 25.66 17.67
N ASN A 111 -0.29 26.17 18.90
CA ASN A 111 0.15 25.44 20.11
C ASN A 111 -0.73 24.23 20.38
N LEU A 112 -2.04 24.38 20.23
CA LEU A 112 -2.98 23.28 20.39
C LEU A 112 -2.79 22.23 19.29
N LEU A 113 -2.55 22.65 18.05
CA LEU A 113 -2.24 21.73 16.96
C LEU A 113 -1.00 20.90 17.26
N ASN A 114 0.09 21.55 17.67
CA ASN A 114 1.32 20.85 18.04
C ASN A 114 1.06 19.84 19.16
N THR A 115 0.37 20.26 20.23
CA THR A 115 0.04 19.38 21.36
C THR A 115 -0.71 18.13 20.90
N LEU A 116 -1.71 18.27 20.02
CA LEU A 116 -2.54 17.15 19.55
C LEU A 116 -1.78 16.25 18.57
N TRP A 117 -0.89 16.81 17.75
CA TRP A 117 -0.05 16.03 16.86
C TRP A 117 1.03 15.23 17.60
N ASP A 118 1.61 15.79 18.67
CA ASP A 118 2.62 15.14 19.50
C ASP A 118 2.08 13.88 20.21
N LEU A 119 0.76 13.79 20.44
CA LEU A 119 0.13 12.59 20.99
C LEU A 119 0.28 11.37 20.07
N THR A 120 0.34 11.57 18.75
CA THR A 120 0.30 10.48 17.76
C THR A 120 1.57 9.61 17.77
N PRO A 121 2.80 10.14 17.65
CA PRO A 121 4.01 9.32 17.77
C PRO A 121 4.16 8.70 19.16
N GLU A 122 3.87 9.44 20.24
CA GLU A 122 3.98 8.95 21.63
C GLU A 122 3.11 7.72 21.90
N THR A 123 1.97 7.61 21.20
CA THR A 123 1.06 6.47 21.34
C THR A 123 1.75 5.14 21.05
N TYR A 124 2.69 5.11 20.10
CA TYR A 124 3.42 3.89 19.71
C TYR A 124 4.63 3.59 20.61
N GLU A 125 5.14 4.60 21.32
CA GLU A 125 6.27 4.45 22.25
C GLU A 125 5.78 3.95 23.63
N ASP A 126 4.66 4.50 24.11
CA ASP A 126 4.14 4.27 25.46
C ASP A 126 3.02 3.22 25.53
N GLY A 127 2.45 2.81 24.39
CA GLY A 127 1.19 2.07 24.32
C GLY A 127 1.19 0.67 24.92
N GLY A 128 2.34 -0.03 24.93
CA GLY A 128 2.45 -1.38 25.49
C GLY A 128 1.86 -2.48 24.59
N SER A 129 2.34 -3.72 24.76
CA SER A 129 2.23 -4.80 23.76
C SER A 129 0.82 -5.39 23.52
N ASN A 130 -0.18 -5.04 24.34
CA ASN A 130 -1.54 -5.57 24.27
C ASN A 130 -2.61 -4.47 24.28
N VAL A 131 -2.23 -3.23 23.96
CA VAL A 131 -3.14 -2.09 23.90
C VAL A 131 -3.27 -1.67 22.44
N SER A 132 -4.47 -1.32 22.02
CA SER A 132 -4.66 -0.79 20.67
C SER A 132 -4.13 0.64 20.56
N VAL A 133 -3.75 1.07 19.36
CA VAL A 133 -3.33 2.46 19.12
C VAL A 133 -4.42 3.44 19.59
N GLY A 134 -5.68 3.14 19.33
CA GLY A 134 -6.81 3.96 19.78
C GLY A 134 -6.94 4.06 21.31
N ASP A 135 -6.79 2.95 22.04
CA ASP A 135 -6.84 2.96 23.51
C ASP A 135 -5.68 3.74 24.11
N ALA A 136 -4.47 3.54 23.59
CA ALA A 136 -3.28 4.27 24.04
C ALA A 136 -3.41 5.78 23.76
N PHE A 137 -3.90 6.16 22.57
CA PHE A 137 -4.14 7.56 22.21
C PHE A 137 -5.17 8.21 23.15
N LEU A 138 -6.32 7.57 23.39
CA LEU A 138 -7.37 8.10 24.26
C LEU A 138 -6.92 8.25 25.71
N SER A 139 -6.11 7.29 26.20
CA SER A 139 -5.49 7.38 27.53
C SER A 139 -4.61 8.63 27.64
N ARG A 140 -3.75 8.87 26.64
CA ARG A 140 -2.86 10.04 26.60
C ARG A 140 -3.62 11.35 26.43
N TYR A 141 -4.62 11.39 25.56
CA TYR A 141 -5.50 12.54 25.39
C TYR A 141 -6.15 12.96 26.73
N ASN A 142 -6.64 11.99 27.49
CA ASN A 142 -7.26 12.25 28.79
C ASN A 142 -6.25 12.77 29.84
N SER A 143 -5.03 12.24 29.84
CA SER A 143 -4.00 12.63 30.81
C SER A 143 -3.38 14.00 30.52
N THR A 144 -3.34 14.42 29.25
CA THR A 144 -2.71 15.66 28.78
C THR A 144 -3.74 16.75 28.47
N VAL A 145 -4.39 16.65 27.30
CA VAL A 145 -5.29 17.66 26.74
C VAL A 145 -6.51 17.86 27.62
N PHE A 146 -7.22 16.79 27.98
CA PHE A 146 -8.42 16.93 28.80
C PHE A 146 -8.11 17.59 30.15
N ASN A 147 -7.06 17.13 30.85
CA ASN A 147 -6.69 17.69 32.15
C ASN A 147 -6.26 19.16 32.08
N GLN A 148 -5.49 19.54 31.06
CA GLN A 148 -5.00 20.91 30.86
C GLN A 148 -6.15 21.88 30.53
N TYR A 149 -7.08 21.47 29.68
CA TYR A 149 -8.14 22.33 29.16
C TYR A 149 -9.52 22.05 29.77
N LYS A 150 -9.64 21.26 30.84
CA LYS A 150 -10.94 20.86 31.44
C LYS A 150 -11.89 22.01 31.79
N ASN A 151 -11.33 23.18 32.09
CA ASN A 151 -12.09 24.38 32.45
C ASN A 151 -12.38 25.29 31.23
N ASP A 152 -11.88 24.95 30.05
CA ASP A 152 -12.10 25.66 28.80
C ASP A 152 -12.97 24.79 27.87
N THR A 153 -14.29 24.97 27.97
CA THR A 153 -15.25 24.18 27.20
C THR A 153 -15.10 24.37 25.69
N GLN A 154 -14.71 25.56 25.22
CA GLN A 154 -14.52 25.80 23.79
C GLN A 154 -13.32 25.02 23.26
N MET A 155 -12.21 25.04 24.01
CA MET A 155 -11.01 24.29 23.68
C MET A 155 -11.25 22.79 23.71
N LEU A 156 -11.98 22.27 24.70
CA LEU A 156 -12.32 20.84 24.75
C LEU A 156 -13.25 20.41 23.61
N THR A 157 -14.21 21.24 23.21
CA THR A 157 -15.06 20.93 22.05
C THR A 157 -14.21 20.84 20.78
N PHE A 158 -13.31 21.79 20.56
CA PHE A 158 -12.39 21.73 19.43
C PHE A 158 -11.47 20.51 19.49
N ALA A 159 -10.85 20.24 20.64
CA ALA A 159 -9.95 19.12 20.82
C ALA A 159 -10.64 17.78 20.57
N LYS A 160 -11.90 17.63 20.98
CA LYS A 160 -12.74 16.46 20.66
C LYS A 160 -12.99 16.32 19.16
N ASP A 161 -13.32 17.40 18.46
CA ASP A 161 -13.47 17.38 16.99
C ASP A 161 -12.15 16.99 16.30
N PHE A 162 -11.02 17.38 16.88
CA PHE A 162 -9.69 17.09 16.36
C PHE A 162 -9.24 15.63 16.54
N ILE A 163 -9.73 14.92 17.56
CA ILE A 163 -9.44 13.48 17.77
C ILE A 163 -9.64 12.70 16.46
N ARG A 164 -10.66 13.07 15.67
CA ARG A 164 -10.96 12.42 14.40
C ARG A 164 -9.85 12.59 13.36
N ILE A 165 -9.15 13.72 13.33
CA ILE A 165 -8.01 13.93 12.43
C ILE A 165 -6.83 13.07 12.83
N CYS A 166 -6.53 12.99 14.13
CA CYS A 166 -5.51 12.08 14.65
C CYS A 166 -5.83 10.63 14.28
N GLU A 167 -7.08 10.20 14.50
CA GLU A 167 -7.57 8.90 14.08
C GLU A 167 -7.36 8.69 12.57
N CYS A 168 -7.84 9.61 11.72
CA CYS A 168 -7.68 9.51 10.27
C CYS A 168 -6.20 9.44 9.83
N SER A 169 -5.30 10.17 10.49
CA SER A 169 -3.86 10.09 10.24
C SER A 169 -3.33 8.69 10.54
N ILE A 170 -3.64 8.16 11.72
CA ILE A 170 -3.27 6.81 12.15
C ILE A 170 -3.84 5.75 11.18
N LEU A 171 -5.13 5.83 10.85
CA LEU A 171 -5.78 4.91 9.92
C LEU A 171 -5.11 4.93 8.54
N GLY A 172 -4.71 6.11 8.06
CA GLY A 172 -4.01 6.27 6.79
C GLY A 172 -2.60 5.69 6.79
N LEU A 173 -1.90 5.77 7.92
CA LEU A 173 -0.56 5.18 8.10
C LEU A 173 -0.63 3.66 8.24
N GLU A 174 -1.53 3.17 9.09
CA GLU A 174 -1.72 1.74 9.36
C GLU A 174 -2.46 0.99 8.24
N GLY A 175 -3.13 1.75 7.36
CA GLY A 175 -4.06 1.19 6.38
C GLY A 175 -5.18 0.38 7.02
N SER A 176 -5.69 0.84 8.17
CA SER A 176 -6.74 0.18 8.95
C SER A 176 -8.07 0.90 8.87
N PHE A 177 -9.18 0.18 9.04
CA PHE A 177 -10.51 0.76 9.20
C PHE A 177 -10.86 1.13 10.65
N SER A 178 -10.02 0.74 11.62
CA SER A 178 -10.18 1.13 13.02
C SER A 178 -8.84 1.14 13.74
N TRP A 179 -8.52 2.23 14.43
CA TRP A 179 -7.30 2.37 15.23
C TRP A 179 -7.34 1.51 16.51
N PHE A 180 -8.47 0.86 16.80
CA PHE A 180 -8.60 -0.11 17.88
C PHE A 180 -8.13 -1.53 17.48
N LYS A 181 -7.77 -1.73 16.21
CA LYS A 181 -7.21 -3.00 15.70
C LYS A 181 -5.68 -3.07 15.80
N PRO A 182 -4.90 -2.09 15.29
CA PRO A 182 -3.45 -2.16 15.40
C PRO A 182 -3.03 -2.03 16.86
N ILE A 183 -2.01 -2.80 17.24
CA ILE A 183 -1.39 -2.71 18.57
C ILE A 183 -0.47 -1.48 18.63
N ALA A 184 -0.42 -0.83 19.78
CA ALA A 184 0.37 0.37 20.03
C ALA A 184 1.87 0.08 20.27
N THR A 185 2.39 -0.97 19.63
CA THR A 185 3.82 -1.31 19.63
C THR A 185 4.22 -1.76 18.25
N SER A 186 5.36 -1.27 17.79
CA SER A 186 5.92 -1.67 16.50
C SER A 186 7.20 -2.48 16.69
N SER A 187 7.33 -3.58 15.95
CA SER A 187 8.61 -4.28 15.75
C SER A 187 9.30 -3.84 14.45
N PHE A 188 8.69 -2.91 13.71
CA PHE A 188 9.24 -2.34 12.51
C PHE A 188 10.27 -1.26 12.85
N GLN A 189 11.39 -1.27 12.13
CA GLN A 189 12.42 -0.24 12.22
C GLN A 189 12.31 0.66 10.99
N ASP A 190 12.09 1.95 11.22
CA ASP A 190 12.10 2.95 10.15
C ASP A 190 13.49 3.09 9.54
N CYS A 191 13.51 3.38 8.24
CA CYS A 191 14.73 3.73 7.51
C CYS A 191 15.04 5.21 7.76
N ASP A 192 16.27 5.52 8.20
CA ASP A 192 16.65 6.92 8.46
C ASP A 192 16.55 7.80 7.21
N GLY A 193 16.03 9.01 7.37
CA GLY A 193 15.99 10.05 6.35
C GLY A 193 14.57 10.57 6.10
N PRO A 194 14.37 11.40 5.06
CA PRO A 194 13.05 11.91 4.73
C PRO A 194 12.06 10.79 4.38
N ASN A 195 10.86 10.84 4.95
CA ASN A 195 9.79 9.87 4.73
C ASN A 195 8.91 10.18 3.50
N THR A 196 9.25 11.19 2.71
CA THR A 196 8.43 11.67 1.59
C THR A 196 9.25 11.86 0.31
N LEU A 197 10.23 10.99 0.04
CA LEU A 197 11.01 11.07 -1.20
C LEU A 197 10.11 10.76 -2.40
N SER A 198 10.09 11.67 -3.37
CA SER A 198 9.18 11.66 -4.51
C SER A 198 9.91 11.41 -5.82
N TRP A 199 9.24 10.75 -6.75
CA TRP A 199 9.78 10.27 -8.04
C TRP A 199 10.01 11.34 -9.11
N ASN A 200 10.02 12.62 -8.75
CA ASN A 200 10.27 13.73 -9.67
C ASN A 200 9.45 13.63 -10.99
N GLY A 201 8.15 13.32 -10.86
CA GLY A 201 7.23 13.16 -12.00
C GLY A 201 7.26 11.81 -12.73
N LEU A 202 8.19 10.90 -12.42
CA LEU A 202 8.30 9.58 -13.07
C LEU A 202 7.24 8.56 -12.60
N GLY A 203 6.69 8.79 -11.40
CA GLY A 203 5.77 7.90 -10.70
C GLY A 203 6.45 6.67 -10.09
N TYR A 204 5.83 6.09 -9.06
CA TYR A 204 6.38 4.94 -8.34
C TYR A 204 6.55 3.70 -9.22
N LYS A 205 5.79 3.57 -10.33
CA LYS A 205 5.96 2.48 -11.31
C LYS A 205 7.41 2.30 -11.76
N THR A 206 8.20 3.37 -11.75
CA THR A 206 9.63 3.37 -12.14
C THR A 206 10.45 2.37 -11.34
N ILE A 207 10.06 2.05 -10.09
CA ILE A 207 10.74 1.01 -9.31
C ILE A 207 10.72 -0.36 -10.00
N LEU A 208 9.65 -0.68 -10.74
CA LEU A 208 9.52 -1.96 -11.45
C LEU A 208 10.51 -2.02 -12.61
N ASP A 209 10.68 -0.90 -13.32
CA ASP A 209 11.65 -0.79 -14.39
C ASP A 209 13.09 -0.84 -13.84
N LEU A 210 13.35 -0.23 -12.68
CA LEU A 210 14.64 -0.31 -11.98
C LEU A 210 14.96 -1.74 -11.54
N LEU A 211 13.99 -2.47 -10.97
CA LEU A 211 14.13 -3.88 -10.62
C LEU A 211 14.49 -4.73 -11.84
N LEU A 212 13.89 -4.44 -12.99
CA LEU A 212 14.18 -5.11 -14.26
C LEU A 212 15.41 -4.55 -14.97
N LYS A 213 16.09 -3.52 -14.42
CA LYS A 213 17.22 -2.82 -15.07
C LYS A 213 16.88 -2.23 -16.45
N ASN A 214 15.61 -1.86 -16.65
CA ASN A 214 15.07 -1.29 -17.90
C ASN A 214 14.92 0.25 -17.85
N PHE A 215 15.47 0.90 -16.82
CA PHE A 215 15.49 2.35 -16.69
C PHE A 215 16.89 2.84 -16.29
N PRO A 216 17.40 3.95 -16.86
CA PRO A 216 16.77 4.78 -17.89
C PRO A 216 16.80 4.17 -19.29
N ASN A 217 17.57 3.10 -19.51
CA ASN A 217 17.70 2.41 -20.79
C ASN A 217 17.05 1.02 -20.74
N LYS A 218 16.32 0.63 -21.80
CA LYS A 218 15.68 -0.69 -21.92
C LYS A 218 16.68 -1.78 -22.35
N THR A 219 17.68 -2.05 -21.52
CA THR A 219 18.75 -3.04 -21.79
C THR A 219 18.84 -4.13 -20.73
N GLY A 220 17.89 -4.16 -19.80
CA GLY A 220 17.87 -5.07 -18.68
C GLY A 220 17.20 -6.39 -19.00
N TYR A 221 16.46 -6.88 -18.01
CA TYR A 221 15.74 -8.14 -18.07
C TYR A 221 14.41 -7.95 -18.80
N ASP A 222 14.24 -8.69 -19.89
CA ASP A 222 12.96 -8.79 -20.58
C ASP A 222 12.16 -9.98 -20.04
N ILE A 223 11.00 -9.70 -19.46
CA ILE A 223 10.07 -10.70 -18.93
C ILE A 223 8.88 -10.94 -19.85
N THR A 224 8.81 -10.29 -21.01
CA THR A 224 7.63 -10.29 -21.88
C THR A 224 7.23 -11.72 -22.30
N ASN A 225 8.21 -12.57 -22.62
CA ASN A 225 7.96 -13.98 -22.98
C ASN A 225 7.61 -14.88 -21.79
N ASN A 226 7.91 -14.41 -20.57
CA ASN A 226 7.62 -15.13 -19.33
C ASN A 226 6.33 -14.63 -18.66
N LEU A 227 5.67 -13.58 -19.16
CA LEU A 227 4.52 -12.94 -18.51
C LEU A 227 3.20 -13.28 -19.22
N SER A 228 2.25 -13.81 -18.47
CA SER A 228 0.86 -13.97 -18.88
C SER A 228 -0.03 -13.04 -18.04
N LEU A 229 -0.61 -12.03 -18.69
CA LEU A 229 -1.60 -11.13 -18.09
C LEU A 229 -3.01 -11.73 -18.22
N ASN A 230 -3.98 -11.20 -17.49
CA ASN A 230 -5.36 -11.69 -17.45
C ASN A 230 -5.47 -13.19 -17.12
N THR A 231 -4.52 -13.73 -16.37
CA THR A 231 -4.42 -15.15 -16.02
C THR A 231 -4.62 -15.33 -14.52
N THR A 232 -5.88 -15.47 -14.11
CA THR A 232 -6.24 -15.68 -12.70
C THR A 232 -6.03 -17.14 -12.31
N VAL A 233 -5.11 -17.39 -11.39
CA VAL A 233 -4.93 -18.73 -10.79
C VAL A 233 -6.08 -19.04 -9.83
N THR A 234 -6.70 -20.21 -9.98
CA THR A 234 -7.85 -20.65 -9.18
C THR A 234 -7.53 -21.86 -8.30
N LYS A 235 -6.49 -22.62 -8.63
CA LYS A 235 -6.09 -23.80 -7.84
C LYS A 235 -4.58 -24.08 -7.94
N ILE A 236 -4.00 -24.49 -6.82
CA ILE A 236 -2.62 -24.97 -6.69
C ILE A 236 -2.68 -26.35 -6.04
N ILE A 237 -2.32 -27.38 -6.79
CA ILE A 237 -2.38 -28.77 -6.38
C ILE A 237 -0.95 -29.29 -6.25
N MET A 238 -0.52 -29.55 -5.02
CA MET A 238 0.77 -30.15 -4.71
C MET A 238 0.66 -31.66 -4.92
N GLU A 239 1.50 -32.19 -5.82
CA GLU A 239 1.66 -33.61 -6.07
C GLU A 239 3.02 -34.08 -5.49
N GLU A 240 3.34 -35.37 -5.57
CA GLU A 240 4.53 -35.94 -4.93
C GLU A 240 5.84 -35.30 -5.39
N ASN A 241 5.96 -34.98 -6.69
CA ASN A 241 7.17 -34.42 -7.30
C ASN A 241 6.91 -33.20 -8.20
N SER A 242 5.71 -32.63 -8.15
CA SER A 242 5.36 -31.47 -8.97
C SER A 242 4.21 -30.68 -8.36
N VAL A 243 3.95 -29.50 -8.92
CA VAL A 243 2.80 -28.69 -8.57
C VAL A 243 2.00 -28.43 -9.84
N LYS A 244 0.70 -28.68 -9.79
CA LYS A 244 -0.24 -28.34 -10.85
C LYS A 244 -0.97 -27.06 -10.51
N VAL A 245 -0.85 -26.06 -11.37
CA VAL A 245 -1.52 -24.76 -11.25
C VAL A 245 -2.65 -24.71 -12.27
N LYS A 246 -3.86 -24.42 -11.83
CA LYS A 246 -5.04 -24.23 -12.71
C LYS A 246 -5.47 -22.77 -12.70
N CYS A 247 -5.90 -22.30 -13.86
CA CYS A 247 -6.35 -20.93 -14.05
C CYS A 247 -7.84 -20.87 -14.40
N ALA A 248 -8.42 -19.67 -14.34
CA ALA A 248 -9.83 -19.42 -14.61
C ALA A 248 -10.20 -19.58 -16.09
N ASP A 249 -9.22 -19.48 -16.99
CA ASP A 249 -9.36 -19.68 -18.44
C ASP A 249 -9.15 -21.14 -18.86
N ASP A 250 -9.24 -22.08 -17.91
CA ASP A 250 -8.96 -23.51 -18.07
C ASP A 250 -7.51 -23.87 -18.45
N SER A 251 -6.59 -22.90 -18.51
CA SER A 251 -5.16 -23.20 -18.68
C SER A 251 -4.59 -23.91 -17.44
N GLU A 252 -3.69 -24.86 -17.69
CA GLU A 252 -3.03 -25.63 -16.64
C GLU A 252 -1.51 -25.65 -16.86
N TYR A 253 -0.77 -25.51 -15.76
CA TYR A 253 0.69 -25.54 -15.75
C TYR A 253 1.16 -26.62 -14.78
N ASN A 254 2.08 -27.49 -15.23
CA ASN A 254 2.79 -28.41 -14.34
C ASN A 254 4.20 -27.87 -14.14
N THR A 255 4.58 -27.63 -12.89
CA THR A 255 5.82 -26.95 -12.50
C THR A 255 6.49 -27.68 -11.33
N GLU A 256 7.77 -27.41 -11.07
CA GLU A 256 8.47 -27.93 -9.89
C GLU A 256 8.21 -27.02 -8.67
N TYR A 257 8.11 -25.71 -8.90
CA TYR A 257 7.95 -24.71 -7.85
C TYR A 257 6.83 -23.70 -8.17
N VAL A 258 6.17 -23.23 -7.11
CA VAL A 258 5.22 -22.10 -7.18
C VAL A 258 5.63 -21.05 -6.15
N LEU A 259 5.75 -19.81 -6.60
CA LEU A 259 5.94 -18.64 -5.75
C LEU A 259 4.63 -17.84 -5.70
N TRP A 260 3.97 -17.86 -4.53
CA TRP A 260 2.77 -17.07 -4.28
C TRP A 260 3.15 -15.63 -3.91
N THR A 261 2.83 -14.67 -4.78
CA THR A 261 2.98 -13.24 -4.51
C THR A 261 1.69 -12.38 -4.56
N PRO A 262 0.46 -12.91 -4.75
CA PRO A 262 -0.75 -12.12 -4.52
C PRO A 262 -0.85 -11.54 -3.10
N SER A 263 -1.72 -10.54 -2.94
CA SER A 263 -1.88 -9.82 -1.68
C SER A 263 -2.41 -10.71 -0.55
N LEU A 264 -2.18 -10.30 0.70
CA LEU A 264 -2.78 -10.95 1.87
C LEU A 264 -4.33 -10.96 1.79
N GLY A 265 -4.94 -9.93 1.21
CA GLY A 265 -6.40 -9.90 0.98
C GLY A 265 -6.88 -11.06 0.09
N VAL A 266 -6.18 -11.35 -1.00
CA VAL A 266 -6.46 -12.52 -1.86
C VAL A 266 -6.28 -13.80 -1.06
N LEU A 267 -5.18 -13.90 -0.30
CA LEU A 267 -4.91 -15.10 0.49
C LEU A 267 -5.98 -15.33 1.58
N LYS A 268 -6.44 -14.29 2.28
CA LYS A 268 -7.55 -14.38 3.25
C LYS A 268 -8.83 -14.89 2.58
N HIS A 269 -9.16 -14.38 1.39
CA HIS A 269 -10.34 -14.81 0.65
C HIS A 269 -10.23 -16.28 0.17
N ASP A 270 -9.08 -16.66 -0.40
CA ASP A 270 -8.96 -17.89 -1.19
C ASP A 270 -8.24 -19.05 -0.50
N HIS A 271 -7.52 -18.86 0.61
CA HIS A 271 -6.66 -19.91 1.19
C HIS A 271 -7.38 -21.24 1.50
N LYS A 272 -8.69 -21.20 1.73
CA LYS A 272 -9.52 -22.39 2.02
C LYS A 272 -9.76 -23.26 0.78
N SER A 273 -9.76 -22.67 -0.41
CA SER A 273 -10.11 -23.32 -1.66
C SER A 273 -8.92 -23.45 -2.61
N ILE A 274 -7.97 -22.52 -2.60
CA ILE A 274 -6.93 -22.44 -3.63
C ILE A 274 -5.84 -23.50 -3.47
N PHE A 275 -5.47 -23.89 -2.25
CA PHE A 275 -4.41 -24.88 -2.00
C PHE A 275 -4.97 -26.29 -1.82
N GLN A 276 -4.32 -27.27 -2.44
CA GLN A 276 -4.56 -28.69 -2.23
C GLN A 276 -3.22 -29.43 -2.09
N PRO A 277 -2.90 -30.06 -0.95
CA PRO A 277 -3.69 -30.09 0.27
C PRO A 277 -3.86 -28.71 0.90
N LYS A 278 -4.83 -28.56 1.81
CA LYS A 278 -5.02 -27.32 2.56
C LYS A 278 -3.74 -26.94 3.31
N LEU A 279 -3.55 -25.64 3.52
CA LEU A 279 -2.47 -25.14 4.37
C LEU A 279 -2.61 -25.67 5.81
N SER A 280 -1.50 -25.69 6.55
CA SER A 280 -1.50 -26.04 7.97
C SER A 280 -2.30 -25.04 8.79
N ASP A 281 -2.85 -25.49 9.92
CA ASP A 281 -3.66 -24.62 10.79
C ASP A 281 -2.84 -23.43 11.33
N GLU A 282 -1.53 -23.59 11.53
CA GLU A 282 -0.62 -22.49 11.89
C GLU A 282 -0.59 -21.39 10.81
N ARG A 283 -0.47 -21.76 9.53
CA ARG A 283 -0.46 -20.81 8.42
C ARG A 283 -1.83 -20.14 8.25
N ILE A 284 -2.91 -20.91 8.40
CA ILE A 284 -4.28 -20.37 8.35
C ILE A 284 -4.50 -19.36 9.49
N ASN A 285 -4.09 -19.71 10.72
CA ASN A 285 -4.18 -18.80 11.85
C ASN A 285 -3.37 -17.52 11.63
N ALA A 286 -2.18 -17.61 11.04
CA ALA A 286 -1.41 -16.41 10.66
C ALA A 286 -2.18 -15.57 9.63
N ILE A 287 -2.65 -16.17 8.54
CA ILE A 287 -3.42 -15.50 7.48
C ILE A 287 -4.63 -14.77 8.05
N GLU A 288 -5.39 -15.41 8.93
CA GLU A 288 -6.64 -14.85 9.49
C GLU A 288 -6.35 -13.73 10.51
N ASN A 289 -5.27 -13.82 11.30
CA ASN A 289 -4.97 -12.83 12.34
C ASN A 289 -4.18 -11.60 11.87
N PHE A 290 -3.46 -11.66 10.74
CA PHE A 290 -2.83 -10.46 10.20
C PHE A 290 -3.86 -9.45 9.68
N GLY A 291 -3.69 -8.17 9.97
CA GLY A 291 -4.55 -7.09 9.48
C GLY A 291 -4.40 -6.89 7.97
N PHE A 292 -5.53 -6.69 7.28
CA PHE A 292 -5.55 -6.25 5.88
C PHE A 292 -6.85 -5.49 5.61
N ASP A 293 -6.77 -4.17 5.72
CA ASP A 293 -7.86 -3.25 5.38
C ASP A 293 -7.39 -2.42 4.15
N GLY A 294 -7.73 -1.13 4.07
CA GLY A 294 -7.36 -0.32 2.91
C GLY A 294 -7.32 1.18 3.14
N VAL A 295 -6.68 1.86 2.18
CA VAL A 295 -6.65 3.31 2.04
C VAL A 295 -7.09 3.65 0.63
N MET A 296 -7.81 4.76 0.47
CA MET A 296 -8.21 5.26 -0.84
C MET A 296 -7.56 6.62 -1.09
N LYS A 297 -7.15 6.84 -2.34
CA LYS A 297 -6.77 8.16 -2.84
C LYS A 297 -7.81 8.64 -3.85
N ILE A 298 -8.12 9.92 -3.79
CA ILE A 298 -8.92 10.60 -4.82
C ILE A 298 -8.05 11.70 -5.40
N VAL A 299 -7.97 11.74 -6.71
CA VAL A 299 -7.17 12.71 -7.47
C VAL A 299 -8.11 13.68 -8.14
N PHE A 300 -7.86 14.97 -7.96
CA PHE A 300 -8.61 16.03 -8.60
C PHE A 300 -7.68 16.83 -9.52
N GLU A 301 -8.14 17.07 -10.75
CA GLU A 301 -7.51 17.99 -11.69
C GLU A 301 -8.29 19.31 -11.68
N PHE A 302 -7.57 20.42 -11.59
CA PHE A 302 -8.15 21.76 -11.61
C PHE A 302 -7.54 22.56 -12.77
N PRO A 303 -8.31 23.46 -13.42
CA PRO A 303 -7.82 24.25 -14.56
C PRO A 303 -6.75 25.27 -14.16
N ASN A 304 -6.72 25.72 -12.89
CA ASN A 304 -5.76 26.68 -12.38
C ASN A 304 -5.38 26.33 -10.93
N ASN A 305 -4.14 26.64 -10.53
CA ASN A 305 -3.71 26.57 -9.14
C ASN A 305 -4.35 27.73 -8.35
N TRP A 306 -5.43 27.43 -7.62
CA TRP A 306 -6.11 28.37 -6.73
C TRP A 306 -5.60 28.34 -5.28
N TRP A 307 -4.77 27.36 -4.93
CA TRP A 307 -4.25 27.14 -3.58
C TRP A 307 -2.89 27.80 -3.33
N GLY A 308 -2.28 28.41 -4.35
CA GLY A 308 -1.03 29.16 -4.22
C GLY A 308 0.18 28.26 -3.96
N GLU A 309 0.98 28.61 -2.96
CA GLU A 309 2.16 27.83 -2.56
C GLU A 309 1.79 26.60 -1.72
N GLU A 310 0.56 26.54 -1.21
CA GLU A 310 0.13 25.49 -0.30
C GLU A 310 0.12 24.10 -0.90
N LYS A 311 0.51 23.12 -0.08
CA LYS A 311 0.68 21.72 -0.50
C LYS A 311 -0.23 20.76 0.25
N TYR A 312 -0.69 21.14 1.43
CA TYR A 312 -1.49 20.28 2.30
C TYR A 312 -2.61 21.08 2.95
N PHE A 313 -3.81 20.50 2.92
CA PHE A 313 -5.00 21.07 3.54
C PHE A 313 -5.62 20.06 4.49
N TRP A 314 -5.84 20.51 5.72
CA TRP A 314 -6.52 19.72 6.75
C TRP A 314 -7.87 20.35 7.04
N PHE A 315 -8.93 19.54 6.98
CA PHE A 315 -10.30 20.01 7.20
C PHE A 315 -10.88 19.33 8.42
N VAL A 316 -11.24 20.13 9.42
CA VAL A 316 -11.88 19.68 10.64
C VAL A 316 -13.33 20.13 10.62
N TRP A 317 -14.23 19.16 10.66
CA TRP A 317 -15.66 19.37 10.59
C TRP A 317 -16.29 18.95 11.92
N ASN A 318 -17.09 19.81 12.53
CA ASN A 318 -17.93 19.39 13.66
C ASN A 318 -19.16 18.61 13.15
N GLU A 319 -19.88 17.95 14.07
CA GLU A 319 -21.06 17.14 13.72
C GLU A 319 -22.17 17.95 13.02
N LYS A 320 -22.39 19.19 13.44
CA LYS A 320 -23.41 20.04 12.82
C LYS A 320 -23.09 20.37 11.36
N ASP A 321 -21.84 20.75 11.07
CA ASP A 321 -21.43 21.08 9.70
C ASP A 321 -21.52 19.85 8.79
N LYS A 322 -21.19 18.66 9.33
CA LYS A 322 -21.36 17.39 8.59
C LYS A 322 -22.82 17.17 8.23
N ASP A 323 -23.74 17.35 9.17
CA ASP A 323 -25.16 17.19 8.93
C ASP A 323 -25.71 18.19 7.91
N ASP A 324 -25.19 19.42 7.93
CA ASP A 324 -25.63 20.47 7.00
C ASP A 324 -25.12 20.22 5.58
N VAL A 325 -23.87 19.79 5.39
CA VAL A 325 -23.33 19.40 4.06
C VAL A 325 -24.13 18.24 3.46
N ILE A 326 -24.53 17.25 4.26
CA ILE A 326 -25.34 16.11 3.78
C ILE A 326 -26.68 16.58 3.19
N LYS A 327 -27.28 17.64 3.75
CA LYS A 327 -28.57 18.17 3.30
C LYS A 327 -28.47 18.95 1.99
N ASP A 328 -27.33 19.58 1.73
CA ASP A 328 -27.11 20.41 0.54
C ASP A 328 -26.72 19.60 -0.71
N VAL A 329 -26.27 18.35 -0.55
CA VAL A 329 -25.90 17.47 -1.67
C VAL A 329 -27.13 16.68 -2.16
N SER A 330 -27.74 17.16 -3.25
CA SER A 330 -28.96 16.59 -3.84
C SER A 330 -28.75 15.33 -4.70
N PHE A 331 -27.51 14.89 -4.92
CA PHE A 331 -27.20 13.72 -5.76
C PHE A 331 -25.94 12.98 -5.28
N GLY A 332 -26.03 11.67 -5.08
CA GLY A 332 -24.96 10.78 -4.60
C GLY A 332 -25.50 9.56 -3.85
N PRO A 333 -24.71 8.51 -3.57
CA PRO A 333 -25.18 7.32 -2.88
C PRO A 333 -25.92 7.67 -1.57
N VAL A 334 -27.20 7.28 -1.50
CA VAL A 334 -28.19 7.62 -0.46
C VAL A 334 -27.84 7.06 0.95
N LYS A 335 -26.66 6.44 1.10
CA LYS A 335 -26.04 6.10 2.40
C LYS A 335 -24.83 7.01 2.63
N LEU A 336 -25.12 8.27 2.96
CA LEU A 336 -24.13 9.31 3.26
C LEU A 336 -23.39 9.14 4.60
N SER A 337 -23.65 8.06 5.37
CA SER A 337 -22.78 7.68 6.50
C SER A 337 -21.36 7.35 6.05
N ASP A 338 -21.21 6.84 4.82
CA ASP A 338 -19.95 6.25 4.36
C ASP A 338 -19.16 7.19 3.43
N ILE A 339 -19.81 8.06 2.64
CA ILE A 339 -19.15 9.15 1.87
C ILE A 339 -18.60 10.23 2.79
N CYS A 340 -19.19 10.34 3.96
CA CYS A 340 -18.61 11.05 5.04
C CYS A 340 -17.17 10.57 5.31
N HIS A 341 -16.81 9.29 5.19
CA HIS A 341 -15.39 8.88 5.24
C HIS A 341 -14.53 9.34 4.04
N ILE A 342 -15.14 9.78 2.93
CA ILE A 342 -14.48 10.14 1.67
C ILE A 342 -14.05 11.62 1.62
N PHE A 343 -14.77 12.52 2.30
CA PHE A 343 -14.39 13.95 2.44
C PHE A 343 -13.81 14.29 3.84
N ARG A 344 -13.61 13.30 4.71
CA ARG A 344 -13.17 13.48 6.12
C ARG A 344 -11.70 13.15 6.37
N THR A 345 -10.91 13.03 5.31
CA THR A 345 -9.52 12.59 5.34
C THR A 345 -8.78 13.54 4.42
N THR A 346 -7.97 14.42 5.01
CA THR A 346 -6.94 15.25 4.35
C THR A 346 -7.03 15.33 2.83
N VAL A 347 -7.51 16.46 2.28
CA VAL A 347 -7.32 16.72 0.85
C VAL A 347 -5.85 17.07 0.68
N ARG A 348 -5.04 16.07 0.33
CA ARG A 348 -3.70 16.30 -0.18
C ARG A 348 -3.84 16.78 -1.61
N ILE A 349 -3.67 18.08 -1.81
CA ILE A 349 -3.48 18.59 -3.16
C ILE A 349 -2.05 18.21 -3.55
N LEU A 350 -1.93 17.14 -4.33
CA LEU A 350 -0.66 16.78 -4.95
C LEU A 350 -0.33 17.84 -6.00
N SER A 351 0.19 18.99 -5.58
CA SER A 351 0.83 19.92 -6.51
C SER A 351 2.21 19.35 -6.85
N GLN A 352 2.24 18.24 -7.60
CA GLN A 352 3.45 17.81 -8.28
C GLN A 352 3.69 18.58 -9.59
N ILE A 353 2.79 19.50 -9.93
CA ILE A 353 2.78 20.11 -11.25
C ILE A 353 2.77 21.62 -11.07
N SER A 354 3.97 22.19 -10.93
CA SER A 354 4.25 23.49 -11.52
C SER A 354 4.43 23.22 -13.02
N VAL A 355 3.54 23.73 -13.86
CA VAL A 355 3.80 23.84 -15.30
C VAL A 355 4.86 24.91 -15.50
#